data_AF-A0A949VIM0-F1
#
_entry.id   AF-A0A949VIM0-F1
#
_cell.length_a   1.000
_cell.length_b   1.000
_cell.length_c   1.000
_cell.angle_alpha   90.00
_cell.angle_beta   90.00
_cell.angle_gamma   90.00
#
_symmetry.space_group_name_H-M   'P 1'
#
loop_
_entity.id
_entity.type
_entity.pdbx_description
1 polymer ?
#
loop_
_entity_poly.entity_id
_entity_poly.type
_entity_poly.pdbx_seq_one_letter_code
_entity_poly.pdbx_strand_id
1 'polypeptide(L)' 'MSMVDENVMFNFGASTAQFGRDNLKSYLSSAGLTFQISDIESFGGGMAQFKATSSDGATYTFCNAMFQEGKIISLSLQP' A
#
# COMPACT_ATOMS: atom_id res chain seq x y z
N MET A 1 -16.90 3.51 -7.49
CA MET A 1 -16.71 3.27 -6.04
C MET A 1 -15.22 3.27 -5.75
N SER A 2 -14.79 3.94 -4.67
CA SER A 2 -13.38 3.88 -4.23
C SER A 2 -13.07 2.48 -3.68
N MET A 3 -11.95 1.90 -4.10
CA MET A 3 -11.43 0.64 -3.54
C MET A 3 -10.63 0.85 -2.24
N VAL A 4 -10.45 2.11 -1.81
CA VAL A 4 -9.70 2.49 -0.61
C VAL A 4 -10.64 3.18 0.36
N ASP A 5 -10.56 2.80 1.64
CA ASP A 5 -11.30 3.41 2.73
C ASP A 5 -10.89 4.88 2.94
N GLU A 6 -11.76 5.70 3.52
CA GLU A 6 -11.47 7.11 3.77
C GLU A 6 -10.34 7.28 4.80
N ASN A 7 -10.26 6.40 5.80
CA ASN A 7 -9.32 6.48 6.94
C ASN A 7 -8.18 5.48 6.88
N VAL A 8 -7.81 5.06 5.66
CA VAL A 8 -6.81 4.04 5.40
C VAL A 8 -5.45 4.35 6.08
N MET A 9 -4.84 3.33 6.68
CA MET A 9 -3.53 3.46 7.31
C MET A 9 -2.41 3.10 6.34
N PHE A 10 -1.31 3.85 6.34
CA PHE A 10 -0.14 3.53 5.53
C PHE A 10 1.14 3.45 6.34
N ASN A 11 1.98 2.50 5.97
CA ASN A 11 3.35 2.43 6.47
C ASN A 11 4.31 2.30 5.29
N PHE A 12 5.24 3.24 5.15
CA PHE A 12 6.28 3.20 4.13
C PHE A 12 7.64 3.19 4.84
N GLY A 13 8.34 2.06 4.78
CA GLY A 13 9.59 1.87 5.52
C GLY A 13 9.38 1.93 7.04
N ALA A 14 10.14 2.79 7.72
CA ALA A 14 10.02 3.00 9.17
C ALA A 14 8.97 4.06 9.55
N SER A 15 8.35 4.71 8.56
CA SER A 15 7.42 5.80 8.78
C SER A 15 5.97 5.32 8.67
N THR A 16 5.35 5.13 9.83
CA THR A 16 3.89 4.95 9.91
C THR A 16 3.22 6.31 9.79
N ALA A 17 2.38 6.48 8.77
CA ALA A 17 1.59 7.69 8.59
C ALA A 17 0.14 7.31 8.25
N GLN A 18 -0.79 7.72 9.11
CA GLN A 18 -2.22 7.62 8.81
C GLN A 18 -2.57 8.78 7.88
N PHE A 19 -2.88 8.46 6.62
CA PHE A 19 -3.31 9.43 5.64
C PHE A 19 -4.78 9.16 5.31
N GLY A 20 -5.62 10.20 5.31
CA GLY A 20 -6.88 10.09 4.57
C GLY A 20 -6.60 9.68 3.12
N ARG A 21 -7.51 8.96 2.46
CA ARG A 21 -7.32 8.42 1.10
C ARG A 21 -6.71 9.43 0.12
N ASP A 22 -7.19 10.67 0.14
CA ASP A 22 -6.76 11.71 -0.79
C ASP A 22 -5.33 12.20 -0.49
N ASN A 23 -4.93 12.19 0.79
CA ASN A 23 -3.55 12.50 1.20
C ASN A 23 -2.58 11.40 0.76
N LEU A 24 -2.96 10.12 0.87
CA LEU A 24 -2.16 9.04 0.30
C LEU A 24 -1.99 9.24 -1.20
N LYS A 25 -3.10 9.48 -1.91
CA LYS A 25 -3.08 9.64 -3.36
C LYS A 25 -2.16 10.80 -3.75
N SER A 26 -2.23 11.90 -3.01
CA SER A 26 -1.31 13.03 -3.17
C SER A 26 0.14 12.63 -2.90
N TYR A 27 0.42 11.92 -1.80
CA TYR A 27 1.77 11.43 -1.48
C TYR A 27 2.36 10.57 -2.62
N LEU A 28 1.64 9.53 -3.04
CA LEU A 28 2.09 8.62 -4.11
C LEU A 28 2.28 9.33 -5.46
N SER A 29 1.41 10.30 -5.78
CA SER A 29 1.54 11.08 -7.03
C SER A 29 2.60 12.17 -6.96
N SER A 30 2.82 12.78 -5.79
CA SER A 30 3.84 13.81 -5.57
C SER A 30 5.27 13.26 -5.56
N ALA A 31 5.43 12.00 -5.16
CA ALA A 31 6.73 11.34 -5.15
C ALA A 31 7.30 11.12 -6.56
N GLY A 32 6.46 11.16 -7.61
CA GLY A 32 6.89 10.88 -8.98
C GLY A 32 7.39 9.44 -9.18
N LEU A 33 7.05 8.54 -8.25
CA LEU A 33 7.47 7.14 -8.27
C LEU A 33 6.36 6.28 -8.85
N THR A 34 6.75 5.32 -9.69
CA THR A 34 5.87 4.22 -10.10
C THR A 34 6.30 2.96 -9.41
N PHE A 35 5.33 2.17 -8.93
CA PHE A 35 5.59 0.88 -8.28
C PHE A 35 5.15 -0.26 -9.20
N GLN A 36 6.07 -1.18 -9.49
CA GLN A 36 5.75 -2.46 -10.10
C GLN A 36 5.44 -3.47 -9.00
N ILE A 37 4.24 -4.07 -9.05
CA ILE A 37 3.79 -5.06 -8.08
C ILE A 37 4.00 -6.46 -8.64
N SER A 38 4.53 -7.38 -7.83
CA SER A 38 4.74 -8.79 -8.19
C SER A 38 4.44 -9.72 -7.00
N ASP A 39 4.43 -11.03 -7.25
CA ASP A 39 4.28 -12.08 -6.23
C ASP A 39 3.09 -11.85 -5.28
N ILE A 40 1.92 -11.59 -5.86
CA ILE A 40 0.69 -11.33 -5.09
C ILE A 40 0.13 -12.64 -4.57
N GLU A 41 -0.02 -12.74 -3.25
CA GLU A 41 -0.65 -13.86 -2.57
C GLU A 41 -1.78 -13.36 -1.66
N SER A 42 -2.96 -13.95 -1.78
CA SER A 42 -4.08 -13.65 -0.88
C SER A 42 -4.10 -14.60 0.30
N PHE A 43 -4.19 -14.05 1.51
CA PHE A 43 -4.41 -14.79 2.73
C PHE A 43 -5.89 -14.68 3.11
N GLY A 44 -6.45 -15.78 3.62
CA GLY A 44 -7.79 -15.76 4.18
C GLY A 44 -7.93 -14.66 5.24
N GLY A 45 -9.12 -14.08 5.39
CA GLY A 45 -9.37 -13.00 6.35
C GLY A 45 -9.14 -11.58 5.81
N GLY A 46 -9.04 -11.41 4.49
CA GLY A 46 -8.98 -10.08 3.87
C GLY A 46 -7.58 -9.47 3.93
N MET A 47 -6.54 -10.25 3.64
CA MET A 47 -5.18 -9.74 3.52
C MET A 47 -4.55 -10.21 2.20
N ALA A 48 -3.75 -9.38 1.57
CA ALA A 48 -2.89 -9.77 0.46
C ALA A 48 -1.45 -9.34 0.74
N GLN A 49 -0.51 -10.25 0.52
CA GLN A 49 0.92 -9.95 0.51
C GLN A 49 1.39 -9.79 -0.93
N PHE A 50 2.38 -8.94 -1.14
CA PHE A 50 3.00 -8.74 -2.44
C PHE A 50 4.41 -8.18 -2.29
N LYS A 51 5.14 -8.11 -3.40
CA LYS A 51 6.38 -7.34 -3.53
C LYS A 51 6.15 -6.11 -4.37
N ALA A 52 6.88 -5.04 -4.07
CA ALA A 52 6.88 -3.83 -4.87
C ALA A 52 8.30 -3.41 -5.22
N THR A 53 8.50 -2.94 -6.45
CA THR A 53 9.74 -2.28 -6.87
C THR A 53 9.40 -0.89 -7.37
N SER A 54 9.99 0.14 -6.78
CA SER A 54 9.82 1.53 -7.22
C SER A 54 10.75 1.86 -8.38
N SER A 55 10.37 2.85 -9.18
CA SER A 55 11.14 3.31 -10.35
C SER A 55 12.51 3.91 -10.03
N ASP A 56 12.78 4.26 -8.76
CA ASP A 56 14.09 4.69 -8.26
C ASP A 56 15.01 3.53 -7.87
N GLY A 57 14.53 2.28 -7.97
CA GLY A 57 15.28 1.06 -7.70
C GLY A 57 15.10 0.48 -6.30
N ALA A 58 14.32 1.10 -5.41
CA ALA A 58 14.03 0.49 -4.12
C ALA A 58 13.11 -0.75 -4.29
N THR A 59 13.42 -1.80 -3.55
CA THR A 59 12.61 -3.03 -3.52
C THR A 59 12.02 -3.18 -2.12
N TYR A 60 10.74 -3.53 -2.08
CA TYR A 60 9.95 -3.76 -0.89
C TYR A 60 9.49 -5.21 -0.91
N THR A 61 10.14 -6.04 -0.11
CA THR A 61 9.96 -7.50 -0.17
C THR A 61 8.82 -8.01 0.68
N PHE A 62 8.36 -7.22 1.67
CA PHE A 62 7.26 -7.57 2.57
C PHE A 62 6.19 -6.47 2.56
N CYS A 63 5.39 -6.44 1.49
CA CYS A 63 4.25 -5.52 1.41
C CYS A 63 2.95 -6.24 1.75
N ASN A 64 2.05 -5.59 2.49
CA ASN A 64 0.76 -6.16 2.84
C ASN A 64 -0.37 -5.14 2.63
N ALA A 65 -1.49 -5.58 2.09
CA ALA A 65 -2.75 -4.84 2.04
C ALA A 65 -3.81 -5.57 2.89
N MET A 66 -4.52 -4.84 3.74
CA MET A 66 -5.67 -5.35 4.48
C MET A 66 -6.96 -4.79 3.89
N PHE A 67 -7.95 -5.66 3.81
CA PHE A 67 -9.26 -5.41 3.24
C PHE A 67 -10.34 -5.61 4.30
N GLN A 68 -11.27 -4.67 4.37
CA GLN A 68 -12.50 -4.78 5.14
C GLN A 68 -13.66 -4.35 4.25
N GLU A 69 -14.70 -5.18 4.17
CA GLU A 69 -15.89 -4.91 3.34
C GLU A 69 -15.56 -4.56 1.88
N GLY A 70 -14.51 -5.19 1.33
CA GLY A 70 -14.06 -4.98 -0.05
C GLY A 70 -13.24 -3.70 -0.28
N LYS A 71 -12.85 -2.97 0.77
CA LYS A 71 -11.99 -1.79 0.68
C LYS A 71 -10.66 -2.01 1.37
N ILE A 72 -9.60 -1.41 0.83
CA ILE A 72 -8.29 -1.35 1.49
C ILE A 72 -8.38 -0.41 2.69
N ILE A 73 -8.11 -0.94 3.88
CA ILE A 73 -8.09 -0.19 5.15
C ILE A 73 -6.67 0.01 5.69
N SER A 74 -5.71 -0.78 5.23
CA SER A 74 -4.30 -0.63 5.58
C SER A 74 -3.40 -1.11 4.46
N LEU A 75 -2.28 -0.43 4.26
CA LEU A 75 -1.23 -0.83 3.33
C LEU A 75 0.14 -0.58 3.96
N SER A 76 1.00 -1.58 3.95
CA SER A 76 2.36 -1.49 4.45
C SER A 76 3.34 -1.87 3.35
N LEU A 77 4.36 -1.06 3.11
CA LEU A 77 5.49 -1.35 2.23
C LEU A 77 6.76 -1.30 3.07
N GLN A 78 7.34 -2.47 3.33
CA GLN A 78 8.60 -2.60 4.06
C GLN A 78 9.71 -3.00 3.07
N PRO A 79 10.88 -2.30 3.09
CA PRO A 79 12.06 -2.68 2.31
C PRO A 79 12.42 -4.17 2.52
#